data_AF-A0A068YZA5-F1
#
_entry.id   AF-A0A068YZA5-F1
#
_cell.length_a   1.000
_cell.length_b   1.000
_cell.length_c   1.000
_cell.angle_alpha   90.00
_cell.angle_beta   90.00
_cell.angle_gamma   90.00
#
_symmetry.space_group_name_H-M   'P 1'
#
loop_
_entity.id
_entity.type
_entity.pdbx_description
1 polymer ?
#
loop_
_entity_poly.entity_id
_entity_poly.type
_entity_poly.pdbx_seq_one_letter_code
_entity_poly.pdbx_strand_id
1 'polypeptide(L)'
;MTKTSRARYTLEFKQEAVRLVDNGQSIAAVARTLGVVDQTLFNWVKAHRQGKLTGADSKAPVSAEQMEISRLRAELARVKMERDILGKATAYFARGSI
;
A
#
# COMPACT_ATOMS: atom_id res chain seq x y z
N MET A 1 -19.60 20.27 3.52
CA MET A 1 -18.22 19.89 3.92
C MET A 1 -18.27 18.51 4.56
N THR A 2 -17.83 17.46 3.85
CA THR A 2 -17.75 16.11 4.42
C THR A 2 -16.57 16.04 5.39
N LYS A 3 -16.84 15.72 6.66
CA LYS A 3 -15.83 15.60 7.71
C LYS A 3 -15.00 14.34 7.44
N THR A 4 -13.87 14.47 6.75
CA THR A 4 -12.93 13.36 6.55
C THR A 4 -12.37 12.94 7.91
N SER A 5 -12.74 11.75 8.38
CA SER A 5 -12.18 11.16 9.59
C SER A 5 -10.68 10.92 9.38
N ARG A 6 -9.86 11.36 10.34
CA ARG A 6 -8.41 11.14 10.28
C ARG A 6 -8.13 9.65 10.53
N ALA A 7 -7.66 8.95 9.51
CA ALA A 7 -7.14 7.60 9.66
C ALA A 7 -5.97 7.60 10.65
N ARG A 8 -5.98 6.65 11.59
CA ARG A 8 -4.93 6.47 12.61
C ARG A 8 -4.17 5.21 12.27
N TYR A 9 -2.85 5.29 12.12
CA TYR A 9 -2.01 4.14 11.77
C TYR A 9 -1.09 3.79 12.93
N THR A 10 -0.83 2.50 13.14
CA THR A 10 0.11 2.01 14.15
C THR A 10 1.53 2.46 13.80
N LEU A 11 2.43 2.49 14.80
CA LEU A 11 3.84 2.82 14.55
C LEU A 11 4.47 1.80 13.59
N GLU A 12 4.21 0.51 13.81
CA GLU A 12 4.71 -0.59 12.98
C GLU A 12 4.28 -0.45 11.51
N PHE A 13 3.00 -0.15 11.24
CA PHE A 13 2.52 0.06 9.88
C PHE A 13 3.23 1.24 9.20
N LYS A 14 3.43 2.35 9.93
CA LYS A 14 4.16 3.50 9.40
C LYS A 14 5.62 3.16 9.13
N GLN A 15 6.27 2.39 9.99
CA GLN A 15 7.66 1.96 9.83
C GLN A 15 7.82 1.08 8.59
N GLU A 16 6.94 0.10 8.39
CA GLU A 16 7.00 -0.76 7.20
C GLU A 16 6.76 0.06 5.92
N ALA A 17 5.79 0.97 5.92
CA ALA A 17 5.55 1.86 4.79
C ALA A 17 6.77 2.71 4.44
N VAL A 18 7.48 3.22 5.45
CA VAL A 18 8.72 3.98 5.24
C VAL A 18 9.86 3.07 4.77
N ARG A 19 9.99 1.85 5.31
CA ARG A 19 11.00 0.87 4.88
C ARG A 19 10.92 0.56 3.39
N LEU A 20 9.70 0.42 2.85
CA LEU A 20 9.47 0.21 1.42
C LEU A 20 10.00 1.39 0.58
N VAL A 21 9.82 2.62 1.05
CA VAL A 21 10.34 3.83 0.39
C VAL A 21 11.86 3.90 0.49
N ASP A 22 12.44 3.60 1.66
CA ASP A 22 13.89 3.59 1.87
C ASP A 22 14.59 2.49 1.04
N ASN A 23 13.88 1.40 0.71
CA ASN A 23 14.32 0.37 -0.24
C ASN A 23 14.20 0.77 -1.72
N GLY A 24 13.88 2.04 -2.01
CA GLY A 24 13.90 2.60 -3.36
C GLY A 24 12.54 2.64 -4.07
N GLN A 25 11.45 2.25 -3.42
CA GLN A 25 10.12 2.40 -4.02
C GLN A 25 9.66 3.86 -3.95
N SER A 26 8.96 4.33 -4.99
CA SER A 26 8.42 5.69 -4.97
C SER A 26 7.28 5.82 -3.96
N ILE A 27 7.19 6.97 -3.30
CA ILE A 27 6.12 7.29 -2.34
C ILE A 27 4.75 7.05 -2.97
N ALA A 28 4.53 7.50 -4.21
CA ALA A 28 3.26 7.34 -4.89
C ALA A 28 2.90 5.85 -5.14
N ALA A 29 3.89 5.00 -5.45
CA ALA A 29 3.63 3.57 -5.61
C ALA A 29 3.26 2.91 -4.28
N VAL A 30 4.03 3.18 -3.22
CA VAL A 30 3.77 2.62 -1.88
C VAL A 30 2.43 3.11 -1.32
N ALA A 31 2.12 4.40 -1.47
CA ALA A 31 0.86 4.99 -1.04
C ALA A 31 -0.35 4.34 -1.71
N ARG A 32 -0.31 4.15 -3.04
CA ARG A 32 -1.36 3.43 -3.78
C ARG A 32 -1.51 1.98 -3.31
N THR A 33 -0.40 1.27 -3.11
CA THR A 33 -0.40 -0.12 -2.65
C THR A 33 -1.03 -0.25 -1.26
N LEU A 34 -0.67 0.65 -0.34
CA LEU A 34 -1.13 0.63 1.05
C LEU A 34 -2.51 1.29 1.24
N GLY A 35 -3.07 1.91 0.20
CA GLY A 35 -4.31 2.69 0.30
C GLY A 35 -4.18 3.92 1.19
N VAL A 36 -2.99 4.50 1.25
CA VAL A 36 -2.68 5.72 2.02
C VAL A 36 -2.56 6.88 1.05
N VAL A 37 -2.94 8.09 1.49
CA VAL A 37 -2.74 9.31 0.70
C VAL A 37 -1.23 9.60 0.58
N ASP A 38 -0.75 9.92 -0.62
CA ASP A 38 0.67 10.20 -0.92
C ASP A 38 1.29 11.22 0.07
N GLN A 39 0.57 12.30 0.37
CA GLN A 39 0.99 13.32 1.33
C GLN A 39 1.18 12.77 2.75
N THR A 40 0.33 11.82 3.16
CA THR A 40 0.43 11.17 4.47
C THR A 40 1.70 10.32 4.55
N LEU A 41 1.98 9.52 3.52
CA LEU A 41 3.20 8.71 3.48
C LEU A 41 4.46 9.59 3.40
N PHE A 42 4.42 10.66 2.60
CA PHE A 42 5.49 11.66 2.57
C PHE A 42 5.79 12.22 3.96
N ASN A 43 4.75 12.57 4.72
CA ASN A 43 4.90 13.08 6.08
C ASN A 43 5.55 12.06 7.02
N TRP A 44 5.26 10.76 6.85
CA TRP A 44 5.91 9.70 7.64
C TRP A 44 7.38 9.53 7.28
N VAL A 45 7.73 9.52 5.99
CA VAL A 45 9.13 9.45 5.54
C VAL A 45 9.91 10.65 6.09
N LYS A 46 9.33 11.85 6.04
CA LYS A 46 9.92 13.07 6.61
C LYS A 46 10.12 12.94 8.12
N ALA A 47 9.11 12.47 8.86
CA ALA A 47 9.21 12.29 10.31
C ALA A 47 10.24 11.21 10.69
N HIS A 48 10.33 10.12 9.92
CA HIS A 48 11.32 9.06 10.11
C HIS A 48 12.75 9.59 9.99
N ARG A 49 13.05 10.33 8.91
CA ARG A 49 14.37 10.95 8.68
C ARG A 49 14.77 11.95 9.78
N GLN A 50 13.79 12.48 10.51
CA GLN A 50 14.01 13.39 11.63
C GLN A 50 14.06 12.68 12.99
N GLY A 51 13.91 11.35 13.04
CA GLY A 51 13.80 10.59 14.30
C GLY A 51 12.51 10.86 15.08
N LYS A 52 11.47 11.39 14.42
CA LYS A 52 10.21 11.85 15.03
C LYS A 52 8.99 11.04 14.58
N LEU A 53 9.19 9.88 13.96
CA LEU A 53 8.07 9.04 13.52
C LEU A 53 7.40 8.40 14.74
N THR A 54 6.15 8.78 15.01
CA THR A 54 5.34 8.24 16.11
C THR A 54 4.08 7.54 15.59
N GLY A 55 3.62 6.53 16.32
CA GLY A 55 2.31 5.91 16.11
C GLY A 55 1.17 6.79 16.62
N ALA A 56 -0.08 6.44 16.31
CA ALA A 56 -1.19 7.01 17.07
C ALA A 56 -1.12 6.50 18.52
N ASP A 57 -1.26 7.39 19.51
CA ASP A 57 -1.44 6.99 20.91
C ASP A 57 -2.64 6.04 20.98
N SER A 58 -2.44 4.89 21.64
CA SER A 58 -3.23 3.66 21.59
C SER A 58 -4.69 3.74 22.08
N LYS A 59 -5.47 4.74 21.67
CA LYS A 59 -6.88 4.90 22.04
C LYS A 59 -7.90 4.70 20.90
N ALA A 60 -7.48 4.18 19.75
CA ALA A 60 -8.33 3.42 18.82
C ALA A 60 -7.50 2.97 17.59
N PRO A 61 -7.29 1.65 17.37
CA PRO A 61 -6.54 1.14 16.22
C PRO A 61 -7.36 1.24 14.93
N VAL A 62 -6.66 1.21 13.78
CA VAL A 62 -7.23 0.78 12.48
C VAL A 62 -8.09 -0.45 12.74
N SER A 63 -9.37 -0.47 12.35
CA SER A 63 -10.19 -1.67 12.55
C SER A 63 -9.54 -2.83 11.80
N ALA A 64 -9.58 -4.04 12.38
CA ALA A 64 -9.05 -5.24 11.74
C ALA A 64 -9.58 -5.41 10.31
N GLU A 65 -10.83 -4.99 10.08
CA GLU A 65 -11.49 -4.95 8.78
C GLU A 65 -10.71 -4.12 7.75
N GLN A 66 -10.15 -2.98 8.16
CA GLN A 66 -9.43 -2.11 7.23
C GLN A 66 -8.04 -2.67 6.87
N MET A 67 -7.40 -3.37 7.81
CA MET A 67 -6.18 -4.15 7.53
C MET A 67 -6.48 -5.32 6.59
N GLU A 68 -7.59 -6.01 6.82
CA GLU A 68 -8.03 -7.12 6.00
C GLU A 68 -8.43 -6.68 4.59
N ILE A 69 -9.12 -5.54 4.45
CA ILE A 69 -9.42 -4.91 3.16
C ILE A 69 -8.12 -4.58 2.40
N SER A 70 -7.09 -4.07 3.08
CA SER A 70 -5.79 -3.78 2.45
C SER A 70 -5.11 -5.05 1.96
N ARG A 71 -5.06 -6.09 2.80
CA ARG A 71 -4.52 -7.41 2.45
C ARG A 71 -5.25 -8.04 1.26
N LEU A 72 -6.58 -8.06 1.30
CA LEU A 72 -7.42 -8.61 0.23
C LEU A 72 -7.23 -7.86 -1.10
N ARG A 73 -7.06 -6.52 -1.05
CA ARG A 73 -6.77 -5.72 -2.25
C ARG A 73 -5.40 -6.04 -2.85
N ALA A 74 -4.38 -6.22 -2.01
CA ALA A 74 -3.05 -6.61 -2.46
C ALA A 74 -3.05 -8.00 -3.12
N GLU A 75 -3.74 -8.96 -2.51
CA GLU A 75 -3.86 -10.32 -3.04
C GLU A 75 -4.65 -10.35 -4.36
N LEU A 76 -5.74 -9.60 -4.45
CA LEU A 76 -6.53 -9.46 -5.67
C LEU A 76 -5.72 -8.81 -6.81
N ALA A 77 -4.86 -7.84 -6.50
CA ALA A 77 -3.96 -7.25 -7.50
C ALA A 77 -2.93 -8.25 -8.02
N ARG A 78 -2.34 -9.07 -7.13
CA ARG A 78 -1.40 -10.15 -7.52
C ARG A 78 -2.06 -11.16 -8.45
N VAL A 79 -3.22 -11.67 -8.07
CA VAL A 79 -3.96 -12.67 -8.86
C VAL A 79 -4.35 -12.13 -10.23
N LYS A 80 -4.78 -10.86 -10.31
CA LYS A 80 -5.08 -10.22 -11.61
C LYS A 80 -3.85 -10.13 -12.51
N MET A 81 -2.69 -9.76 -11.94
CA MET A 81 -1.44 -9.71 -12.70
C MET A 81 -1.04 -11.09 -13.23
N GLU A 82 -1.15 -12.14 -12.43
CA GLU A 82 -0.87 -13.53 -12.84
C GLU A 82 -1.79 -13.98 -13.98
N ARG A 83 -3.10 -13.68 -13.86
CA ARG A 83 -4.08 -13.94 -14.92
C ARG A 83 -3.72 -13.20 -16.21
N ASP A 84 -3.32 -11.94 -16.12
CA ASP A 84 -2.97 -11.13 -17.28
C ASP A 84 -1.74 -11.66 -18.01
N ILE A 85 -0.73 -12.11 -17.25
CA ILE A 85 0.46 -12.74 -17.81
C ILE A 85 0.08 -14.03 -18.53
N LEU A 86 -0.72 -14.89 -17.88
CA LEU A 86 -1.15 -16.15 -18.46
C LEU A 86 -2.02 -15.94 -19.71
N GLY A 87 -2.95 -14.98 -19.67
CA GLY A 87 -3.79 -14.62 -20.81
C GLY A 87 -3.01 -14.03 -21.98
N LYS A 88 -1.95 -13.25 -21.71
CA LYS A 88 -1.03 -12.78 -22.75
C LYS A 88 -0.23 -13.92 -23.36
N ALA A 89 0.24 -14.88 -22.53
CA ALA A 89 0.97 -16.04 -23.00
C ALA A 89 0.10 -16.93 -23.90
N THR A 90 -1.13 -17.27 -23.48
CA THR A 90 -2.05 -18.06 -24.31
C THR A 90 -2.43 -17.34 -25.60
N ALA A 91 -2.68 -16.03 -25.57
CA ALA A 91 -2.94 -15.25 -26.79
C ALA A 91 -1.72 -15.17 -27.73
N TYR A 92 -0.49 -15.19 -27.19
CA TYR A 92 0.72 -15.27 -27.98
C TYR A 92 0.85 -16.65 -28.66
N PHE A 93 0.67 -17.73 -27.91
CA PHE A 93 0.72 -19.10 -28.47
C PHE A 93 -0.40 -19.36 -29.49
N ALA A 94 -1.62 -18.84 -29.28
CA ALA A 94 -2.71 -18.96 -30.25
C ALA A 94 -2.45 -18.22 -31.58
N ARG A 95 -1.61 -17.18 -31.57
CA ARG A 95 -1.21 -16.43 -32.78
C ARG A 95 0.01 -16.99 -33.50
N GLY A 96 0.81 -17.82 -32.84
CA GLY A 96 2.00 -18.48 -33.41
C GLY A 96 1.73 -19.87 -34.01
N SER A 97 0.48 -20.35 -33.98
CA SER A 97 0.05 -21.66 -34.50
C SER A 97 -0.56 -21.59 -35.91
N ILE A 98 -0.02 -20.73 -36.78
CA ILE A 98 -0.29 -20.70 -38.23
C ILE A 98 1.02 -20.96 -38.96
#